data_AF-A0A078LQL5-F1
#
_entry.id   AF-A0A078LQL5-F1
#
_cell.length_a   1.000
_cell.length_b   1.000
_cell.length_c   1.000
_cell.angle_alpha   90.00
_cell.angle_beta   90.00
_cell.angle_gamma   90.00
#
_symmetry.space_group_name_H-M   'P 1'
#
loop_
_entity.id
_entity.type
_entity.pdbx_description
1 polymer ?
#
loop_
_entity_poly.entity_id
_entity_poly.type
_entity_poly.pdbx_seq_one_letter_code
_entity_poly.pdbx_strand_id
1 'polypeptide(L)' 'MTDFEQIRKYSLQDGDVLALPAGTPDEQVKQFVETLRQVKSSARCLVVVGDLCLLDETAMNAAGWYRK' A
#
# COMPACT_ATOMS: atom_id res chain seq x y z
N MET A 1 -15.22 6.97 10.10
CA MET A 1 -16.02 6.60 8.92
C MET A 1 -15.09 6.72 7.73
N THR A 2 -14.61 5.60 7.22
CA THR A 2 -13.63 5.56 6.13
C THR A 2 -14.26 6.16 4.87
N ASP A 3 -13.64 7.17 4.27
CA ASP A 3 -14.22 7.98 3.20
C ASP A 3 -14.14 7.23 1.85
N PHE A 4 -15.11 6.35 1.62
CA PHE A 4 -15.14 5.39 0.52
C PHE A 4 -15.17 6.01 -0.89
N GLU A 5 -15.62 7.25 -1.01
CA GLU A 5 -15.63 8.01 -2.27
C GLU A 5 -14.21 8.38 -2.72
N GLN A 6 -13.24 8.47 -1.80
CA GLN A 6 -11.86 8.78 -2.16
C GLN A 6 -11.15 7.60 -2.84
N ILE A 7 -11.45 6.36 -2.44
CA ILE A 7 -10.83 5.16 -3.02
C ILE A 7 -11.20 5.03 -4.51
N ARG A 8 -12.42 5.43 -4.90
CA ARG A 8 -12.85 5.46 -6.31
C ARG A 8 -12.08 6.47 -7.17
N LYS A 9 -11.55 7.54 -6.58
CA LYS A 9 -10.74 8.54 -7.29
C LYS A 9 -9.35 8.03 -7.63
N TYR A 10 -8.84 7.05 -6.89
CA TYR A 10 -7.58 6.40 -7.22
C TYR A 10 -7.83 5.36 -8.32
N SER A 11 -7.29 5.62 -9.51
CA SER A 11 -7.27 4.64 -10.60
C SER A 11 -6.24 3.55 -10.32
N LEU A 12 -6.51 2.74 -9.30
CA LEU A 12 -5.62 1.67 -8.85
C LEU A 12 -5.35 0.68 -9.99
N GLN A 13 -4.07 0.38 -10.18
CA GLN A 13 -3.56 -0.55 -11.16
C GLN A 13 -3.02 -1.82 -10.49
N ASP A 14 -2.88 -2.87 -11.32
CA ASP A 14 -2.18 -4.08 -10.92
C ASP A 14 -0.74 -3.74 -10.52
N GLY A 15 -0.34 -4.12 -9.31
CA GLY A 15 0.98 -3.85 -8.74
C GLY A 15 1.06 -2.63 -7.83
N ASP A 16 -0.02 -1.86 -7.67
CA ASP A 16 0.01 -0.68 -6.81
C ASP A 16 0.29 -1.03 -5.34
N VAL A 17 1.08 -0.16 -4.69
CA VAL A 17 1.38 -0.23 -3.26
C VAL A 17 0.68 0.91 -2.54
N LEU A 18 -0.17 0.55 -1.59
CA LEU A 18 -0.94 1.47 -0.75
C LEU A 18 -0.32 1.53 0.63
N ALA A 19 0.19 2.70 1.00
CA ALA A 19 0.72 2.94 2.35
C ALA A 19 -0.36 3.57 3.24
N LEU A 20 -0.64 2.92 4.37
CA LEU A 20 -1.45 3.47 5.45
C LEU A 20 -0.52 4.06 6.53
N PRO A 21 -0.94 5.12 7.24
CA PRO A 21 -0.13 5.72 8.30
C PRO A 21 0.31 4.72 9.36
N ALA A 22 1.50 4.94 9.92
CA ALA A 22 1.96 4.21 11.09
C ALA A 22 0.96 4.36 12.24
N GLY A 23 0.65 3.25 12.93
CA GLY A 23 -0.32 3.24 14.02
C GLY A 23 -1.79 3.12 13.60
N THR A 24 -2.07 2.91 12.30
CA THR A 24 -3.42 2.56 11.87
C THR A 24 -3.87 1.27 12.57
N PRO A 25 -4.99 1.26 13.32
CA PRO A 25 -5.44 0.07 14.02
C PRO A 25 -5.77 -1.09 13.06
N ASP A 26 -5.41 -2.31 13.44
CA ASP A 26 -5.63 -3.53 12.64
C ASP A 26 -7.06 -3.67 12.11
N GLU A 27 -8.06 -3.30 12.91
CA GLU A 27 -9.47 -3.37 12.52
C GLU A 27 -9.78 -2.40 11.36
N GLN A 28 -9.20 -1.20 11.38
CA GLN A 28 -9.34 -0.23 10.29
C GLN A 28 -8.61 -0.70 9.03
N VAL A 29 -7.43 -1.32 9.18
CA VAL A 29 -6.68 -1.92 8.06
C VAL A 29 -7.51 -3.01 7.39
N LYS A 30 -8.11 -3.91 8.19
CA LYS A 30 -9.00 -4.97 7.68
C LYS A 30 -10.20 -4.40 6.94
N GLN A 31 -10.87 -3.40 7.53
CA GLN A 31 -12.02 -2.75 6.90
C GLN A 31 -11.63 -2.08 5.58
N PHE A 32 -10.46 -1.45 5.51
CA PHE A 32 -9.92 -0.86 4.28
C PHE A 32 -9.68 -1.92 3.20
N VAL A 33 -9.01 -3.02 3.53
CA VAL A 33 -8.73 -4.12 2.59
C VAL A 33 -10.01 -4.75 2.06
N GLU A 34 -10.99 -5.01 2.93
CA GLU A 34 -12.28 -5.57 2.50
C GLU A 34 -13.04 -4.62 1.57
N THR A 35 -12.99 -3.31 1.87
CA THR A 35 -13.58 -2.31 0.97
C THR A 35 -12.84 -2.26 -0.37
N LEU A 36 -11.51 -2.31 -0.35
CA LEU A 36 -10.69 -2.31 -1.56
C LEU A 36 -11.08 -3.46 -2.51
N ARG A 37 -11.26 -4.66 -1.94
CA ARG A 37 -11.70 -5.86 -2.67
C ARG A 37 -13.07 -5.68 -3.33
N GLN A 38 -13.99 -5.00 -2.65
CA GLN A 38 -15.34 -4.74 -3.18
C GLN A 38 -15.33 -3.72 -4.32
N VAL A 39 -14.45 -2.71 -4.26
CA VAL A 39 -14.39 -1.62 -5.26
C VAL A 39 -13.57 -2.02 -6.49
N LYS A 40 -12.54 -2.85 -6.33
CA LYS A 40 -11.63 -3.28 -7.42
C LYS A 40 -11.32 -4.77 -7.31
N SER A 41 -12.18 -5.60 -7.89
CA SER A 41 -12.03 -7.06 -7.80
C SER A 41 -10.90 -7.66 -8.66
N SER A 42 -10.38 -6.92 -9.64
CA SER A 42 -9.37 -7.42 -10.58
C SER A 42 -7.95 -6.94 -10.28
N ALA A 43 -7.78 -5.91 -9.44
CA ALA A 43 -6.48 -5.30 -9.20
C ALA A 43 -5.75 -6.03 -8.06
N ARG A 44 -4.51 -6.47 -8.30
CA ARG A 44 -3.61 -6.98 -7.26
C ARG A 44 -2.79 -5.84 -6.69
N CYS A 45 -3.06 -5.46 -5.44
CA CYS A 45 -2.34 -4.38 -4.74
C CYS A 45 -1.74 -4.90 -3.43
N LEU A 46 -0.66 -4.27 -2.98
CA LEU A 46 -0.06 -4.50 -1.66
C LEU A 46 -0.47 -3.37 -0.71
N VAL A 47 -0.96 -3.71 0.48
CA VAL A 47 -1.22 -2.72 1.55
C VAL A 47 -0.13 -2.84 2.59
N VAL A 48 0.55 -1.73 2.87
CA VAL A 48 1.60 -1.60 3.88
C VAL A 48 1.13 -0.63 4.96
N VAL A 49 1.39 -0.93 6.23
CA VAL A 49 1.13 -0.01 7.34
C VAL A 49 2.46 0.51 7.84
N GLY A 50 2.64 1.82 7.77
CA GLY A 50 3.88 2.50 8.09
C GLY A 50 4.46 3.25 6.90
N ASP A 51 5.60 3.89 7.15
CA ASP A 51 6.25 4.74 6.15
C ASP A 51 6.87 3.90 5.04
N LEU A 52 6.52 4.25 3.80
CA LEU A 52 7.10 3.66 2.61
C LEU A 52 8.12 4.63 2.03
N CYS A 53 9.40 4.26 2.06
CA CYS A 53 10.48 5.05 1.49
C CYS A 53 10.96 4.42 0.19
N LEU A 54 10.96 5.19 -0.89
CA LEU A 54 11.68 4.81 -2.10
C LEU A 54 13.18 4.89 -1.82
N LEU A 55 13.85 3.75 -1.98
CA LEU A 55 15.31 3.69 -1.92
C LEU A 55 15.86 3.87 -3.33
N ASP A 56 16.87 4.71 -3.49
CA ASP A 56 17.68 4.72 -4.70
C ASP A 56 18.64 3.52 -4.70
N GLU A 57 19.27 3.28 -5.85
CA GLU A 57 20.21 2.16 -6.02
C GLU A 57 21.37 2.22 -5.01
N THR A 58 21.80 3.42 -4.61
CA THR A 58 22.90 3.60 -3.66
C THR A 58 22.50 3.14 -2.26
N ALA A 59 21.30 3.53 -1.80
CA ALA A 59 20.72 3.07 -0.55
C ALA A 59 20.44 1.55 -0.58
N MET A 60 19.97 1.02 -1.71
CA MET A 60 19.78 -0.43 -1.89
C MET A 60 21.10 -1.20 -1.82
N ASN A 61 22.15 -0.70 -2.46
CA ASN A 61 23.51 -1.26 -2.40
C ASN A 61 24.04 -1.25 -0.97
N ALA A 62 23.88 -0.14 -0.24
CA ALA A 62 24.29 -0.02 1.15
C ALA A 62 23.51 -0.98 2.07
N ALA A 63 22.23 -1.23 1.78
CA ALA A 63 21.41 -2.25 2.45
C ALA A 63 21.77 -3.69 2.06
N GLY A 64 22.73 -3.88 1.14
CA GLY A 64 23.24 -5.19 0.73
C GLY A 64 22.32 -5.94 -0.22
N TRP A 65 21.48 -5.24 -0.98
CA TRP A 65 20.57 -5.88 -1.95
C TRP A 65 21.32 -6.43 -3.17
N TYR A 66 22.40 -5.76 -3.57
CA TYR A 66 23.30 -6.23 -4.62
C TYR A 66 24.62 -6.66 -3.99
N ARG A 67 24.66 -7.90 -3.50
CA ARG A 67 25.92 -8.56 -3.20
C ARG A 67 26.45 -9.15 -4.50
N LYS A 68 27.54 -8.57 -5.02
CA LYS A 68 28.35 -9.23 -6.04
C LYS A 68 29.13 -10.38 -5.42
#